data_AF-A0A379TDT7-F1
#
_entry.id   AF-A0A379TDT7-F1
#
_cell.length_a   1.000
_cell.length_b   1.000
_cell.length_c   1.000
_cell.angle_alpha   90.00
_cell.angle_beta   90.00
_cell.angle_gamma   90.00
#
_symmetry.space_group_name_H-M   'P 1'
#
loop_
_entity.id
_entity.type
_entity.pdbx_description
1 polymer ?
#
loop_
_entity_poly.entity_id
_entity_poly.type
_entity_poly.pdbx_seq_one_letter_code
_entity_poly.pdbx_strand_id
1 'polypeptide(L)'
;MPLARFHTGVFFEVTGLVGMRVEDKTVFDDTHRLILELVRTGAVDGLRIDHIDGLADPKAYLERLRQEVGPACYITVEKILAKGEQLPDDWPVSGTTGYEFIASLAEVLVDDEQIDNLRQSYETVKGAPVDMRAELRAAKLLDGRSQFRGENLPGCSLLRCRLPESYISHRRIASFGRRCANY
;
A
#
# COMPACT_ATOMS: atom_id res chain seq x y z
N MET A 1 0.64 -11.14 -34.27
CA MET A 1 0.86 -10.36 -33.04
C MET A 1 -0.11 -10.87 -32.00
N PRO A 2 0.33 -11.44 -30.86
CA PRO A 2 -0.60 -11.77 -29.79
C PRO A 2 -1.07 -10.47 -29.16
N LEU A 3 -2.39 -10.29 -29.05
CA LEU A 3 -3.01 -9.18 -28.33
C LEU A 3 -2.59 -9.25 -26.85
N ALA A 4 -2.04 -8.16 -26.32
CA ALA A 4 -1.76 -8.03 -24.89
C ALA A 4 -3.05 -8.30 -24.11
N ARG A 5 -2.98 -9.21 -23.13
CA ARG A 5 -4.12 -9.60 -22.31
C ARG A 5 -4.30 -8.59 -21.17
N PHE A 6 -5.09 -7.57 -21.41
CA PHE A 6 -5.45 -6.55 -20.42
C PHE A 6 -6.39 -7.10 -19.35
N HIS A 7 -6.26 -6.60 -18.12
CA HIS A 7 -7.25 -6.76 -17.06
C HIS A 7 -8.28 -5.64 -17.18
N THR A 8 -9.52 -5.87 -16.73
CA THR A 8 -10.54 -4.80 -16.66
C THR A 8 -10.35 -3.88 -15.45
N GLY A 9 -9.37 -4.16 -14.59
CA GLY A 9 -8.99 -3.28 -13.47
C GLY A 9 -8.11 -2.14 -13.94
N VAL A 10 -8.32 -0.96 -13.35
CA VAL A 10 -7.57 0.28 -13.60
C VAL A 10 -6.67 0.58 -12.41
N PHE A 11 -5.58 1.33 -12.65
CA PHE A 11 -4.77 1.87 -11.56
C PHE A 11 -5.52 3.06 -10.96
N PHE A 12 -6.24 2.83 -9.85
CA PHE A 12 -7.21 3.80 -9.30
C PHE A 12 -8.18 4.31 -10.40
N GLU A 13 -8.66 5.55 -10.31
CA GLU A 13 -9.54 6.17 -11.33
C GLU A 13 -8.78 6.74 -12.55
N VAL A 14 -7.51 6.38 -12.74
CA VAL A 14 -6.71 6.97 -13.82
C VAL A 14 -7.08 6.35 -15.16
N THR A 15 -7.98 7.02 -15.89
CA THR A 15 -8.52 6.58 -17.20
C THR A 15 -7.46 6.31 -18.27
N GLY A 16 -6.23 6.83 -18.11
CA GLY A 16 -5.10 6.59 -19.01
C GLY A 16 -4.27 5.34 -18.70
N LEU A 17 -4.56 4.64 -17.60
CA LEU A 17 -3.80 3.45 -17.17
C LEU A 17 -4.70 2.23 -17.12
N VAL A 18 -4.20 1.11 -17.66
CA VAL A 18 -4.88 -0.18 -17.66
C VAL A 18 -4.03 -1.21 -16.93
N GLY A 19 -4.68 -2.03 -16.10
CA GLY A 19 -4.02 -3.13 -15.40
C GLY A 19 -3.53 -4.21 -16.37
N MET A 20 -2.30 -4.65 -16.16
CA MET A 20 -1.72 -5.78 -16.89
C MET A 20 -1.90 -7.06 -16.10
N ARG A 21 -2.27 -8.15 -16.79
CA ARG A 21 -2.44 -9.47 -16.17
C ARG A 21 -1.11 -10.19 -15.97
N VAL A 22 -0.23 -9.64 -15.13
CA VAL A 22 1.12 -10.16 -14.91
C VAL A 22 1.15 -11.53 -14.20
N GLU A 23 0.00 -12.03 -13.72
CA GLU A 23 -0.14 -13.42 -13.29
C GLU A 23 -0.04 -14.43 -14.45
N ASP A 24 -0.35 -14.01 -15.69
CA ASP A 24 -0.11 -14.77 -16.91
C ASP A 24 1.39 -14.72 -17.25
N LYS A 25 2.03 -15.89 -17.35
CA LYS A 25 3.48 -15.98 -17.61
C LYS A 25 3.87 -15.24 -18.89
N THR A 26 3.09 -15.32 -19.97
CA THR A 26 3.45 -14.67 -21.23
C THR A 26 3.46 -13.15 -21.07
N VAL A 27 2.49 -12.60 -20.31
CA VAL A 27 2.44 -11.17 -20.01
C VAL A 27 3.63 -10.76 -19.12
N PHE A 28 3.96 -11.56 -18.10
CA PHE A 28 5.13 -11.32 -17.27
C PHE A 28 6.41 -11.27 -18.11
N ASP A 29 6.66 -12.31 -18.92
CA ASP A 29 7.86 -12.43 -19.74
C ASP A 29 8.00 -11.24 -20.70
N ASP A 30 6.92 -10.86 -21.39
CA ASP A 30 6.93 -9.76 -22.36
C ASP A 30 7.17 -8.40 -21.69
N THR A 31 6.53 -8.16 -20.54
CA THR A 31 6.64 -6.89 -19.81
C THR A 31 7.97 -6.75 -19.06
N HIS A 32 8.57 -7.85 -18.61
CA HIS A 32 9.81 -7.83 -17.81
C HIS A 32 11.08 -8.06 -18.64
N ARG A 33 10.97 -8.40 -19.92
CA ARG A 33 12.13 -8.75 -20.78
C ARG A 33 13.31 -7.77 -20.67
N LEU A 34 13.06 -6.47 -20.84
CA LEU A 34 14.11 -5.45 -20.77
C LEU A 34 14.63 -5.27 -19.34
N ILE A 35 13.75 -5.26 -18.34
CA ILE A 35 14.13 -5.11 -16.93
C ILE A 35 15.08 -6.24 -16.52
N LEU A 36 14.75 -7.49 -16.88
CA LEU A 36 15.58 -8.65 -16.60
C LEU A 36 16.91 -8.62 -17.38
N GLU A 37 16.91 -8.08 -18.60
CA GLU A 37 18.16 -7.86 -19.35
C GLU A 37 19.08 -6.86 -18.64
N LEU A 38 18.53 -5.75 -18.12
CA LEU A 38 19.31 -4.76 -17.36
C LEU A 38 19.91 -5.37 -16.09
N VAL A 39 19.17 -6.21 -15.37
CA VAL A 39 19.71 -6.94 -14.21
C VAL A 39 20.80 -7.92 -14.64
N ARG A 40 20.55 -8.75 -15.66
CA ARG A 40 21.51 -9.77 -16.13
C ARG A 40 22.82 -9.18 -16.65
N THR A 41 22.75 -8.00 -17.28
CA THR A 41 23.94 -7.27 -17.76
C THR A 41 24.67 -6.52 -16.65
N GLY A 42 24.13 -6.48 -15.43
CA GLY A 42 24.69 -5.74 -14.31
C GLY A 42 24.53 -4.22 -14.45
N ALA A 43 23.62 -3.75 -15.31
CA ALA A 43 23.33 -2.33 -15.45
C ALA A 43 22.54 -1.77 -14.24
N VAL A 44 21.86 -2.66 -13.50
CA VAL A 44 21.15 -2.32 -12.26
C VAL A 44 21.38 -3.42 -11.21
N ASP A 45 21.54 -3.00 -9.95
CA ASP A 45 21.77 -3.90 -8.81
C ASP A 45 20.48 -4.30 -8.08
N GLY A 46 19.38 -3.56 -8.33
CA GLY A 46 18.14 -3.75 -7.60
C GLY A 46 16.91 -3.22 -8.32
N LEU A 47 15.75 -3.68 -7.85
CA LEU A 47 14.43 -3.36 -8.36
C LEU A 47 13.56 -2.80 -7.23
N ARG A 48 12.83 -1.73 -7.52
CA ARG A 48 11.74 -1.22 -6.67
C ARG A 48 10.42 -1.50 -7.38
N ILE A 49 9.57 -2.32 -6.76
CA ILE A 49 8.27 -2.71 -7.31
C ILE A 49 7.23 -1.67 -6.90
N ASP A 50 6.59 -1.09 -7.90
CA ASP A 50 5.49 -0.14 -7.72
C ASP A 50 4.18 -0.88 -7.41
N HIS A 51 3.39 -0.33 -6.50
CA HIS A 51 2.00 -0.74 -6.24
C HIS A 51 1.76 -2.25 -6.15
N ILE A 52 2.51 -2.93 -5.27
CA ILE A 52 2.48 -4.39 -5.15
C ILE A 52 1.09 -4.95 -4.78
N ASP A 53 0.30 -4.17 -4.04
CA ASP A 53 -1.06 -4.55 -3.59
C ASP A 53 -2.11 -4.52 -4.72
N GLY A 54 -1.77 -3.96 -5.89
CA GLY A 54 -2.65 -4.00 -7.07
C GLY A 54 -2.56 -5.32 -7.86
N LEU A 55 -1.62 -6.20 -7.53
CA LEU A 55 -1.49 -7.50 -8.21
C LEU A 55 -2.50 -8.51 -7.68
N ALA A 56 -2.97 -9.40 -8.56
CA ALA A 56 -3.89 -10.48 -8.18
C ALA A 56 -3.25 -11.49 -7.21
N ASP A 57 -1.96 -11.78 -7.38
CA ASP A 57 -1.17 -12.62 -6.47
C ASP A 57 0.26 -12.05 -6.32
N PRO A 58 0.46 -11.14 -5.35
CA PRO A 58 1.75 -10.50 -5.13
C PRO A 58 2.87 -11.48 -4.78
N LYS A 59 2.56 -12.53 -4.01
CA LYS A 59 3.55 -13.51 -3.58
C LYS A 59 4.09 -14.30 -4.78
N ALA A 60 3.19 -14.85 -5.60
CA ALA A 60 3.59 -15.61 -6.79
C ALA A 60 4.37 -14.75 -7.78
N TYR A 61 4.01 -13.47 -7.91
CA TYR A 61 4.77 -12.51 -8.72
C TYR A 61 6.20 -12.31 -8.19
N LEU A 62 6.36 -12.08 -6.88
CA LEU A 62 7.68 -11.85 -6.27
C LEU A 62 8.56 -13.09 -6.29
N GLU A 63 8.00 -14.28 -6.09
CA GLU A 63 8.71 -15.55 -6.22
C GLU A 63 9.24 -15.76 -7.64
N ARG A 64 8.41 -15.51 -8.65
CA ARG A 64 8.81 -15.57 -10.07
C ARG A 64 9.90 -14.55 -10.37
N LEU A 65 9.74 -13.30 -9.92
CA LEU A 65 10.73 -12.26 -10.14
C LEU A 65 12.07 -12.63 -9.50
N ARG A 66 12.06 -13.11 -8.26
CA ARG A 66 13.27 -13.57 -7.54
C ARG A 66 14.00 -14.68 -8.28
N GLN A 67 13.28 -15.62 -8.90
CA GLN A 67 13.88 -16.70 -9.69
C GLN A 67 14.64 -16.16 -10.91
N GLU A 68 14.12 -15.12 -11.57
CA GLU A 68 14.73 -14.53 -12.77
C GLU A 68 15.92 -13.61 -12.46
N VAL A 69 15.87 -12.84 -11.37
CA VAL A 69 16.92 -11.87 -11.00
C VAL A 69 18.01 -12.45 -10.11
N GLY A 70 17.77 -13.62 -9.52
CA GLY A 70 18.69 -14.28 -8.61
C GLY A 70 18.72 -13.69 -7.19
N PRO A 71 19.48 -14.31 -6.27
CA PRO A 71 19.48 -13.96 -4.85
C PRO A 71 20.22 -12.64 -4.54
N ALA A 72 21.14 -12.20 -5.40
CA ALA A 72 21.97 -11.02 -5.15
C ALA A 72 21.25 -9.70 -5.45
N CYS A 73 20.23 -9.71 -6.33
CA CYS A 73 19.52 -8.50 -6.71
C CYS A 73 18.69 -7.96 -5.53
N TYR A 74 18.85 -6.69 -5.18
CA TYR A 74 18.09 -6.06 -4.11
C TYR A 74 16.65 -5.79 -4.57
N ILE A 75 15.62 -6.18 -3.81
CA ILE A 75 14.21 -5.94 -4.22
C ILE A 75 13.47 -5.21 -3.11
N THR A 76 12.89 -4.05 -3.39
CA THR A 76 11.97 -3.36 -2.47
C THR A 76 10.57 -3.27 -3.06
N VAL A 77 9.56 -3.21 -2.20
CA VAL A 77 8.16 -3.07 -2.61
C VAL A 77 7.57 -1.78 -2.06
N GLU A 78 6.86 -1.05 -2.90
CA GLU A 78 5.99 0.01 -2.41
C GLU A 78 4.74 -0.62 -1.78
N LYS A 79 4.67 -0.56 -0.45
CA LYS A 79 3.52 -1.01 0.32
C LYS A 79 3.28 -0.06 1.49
N ILE A 80 2.03 0.35 1.67
CA ILE A 80 1.60 1.13 2.83
C ILE A 80 1.18 0.16 3.93
N LEU A 81 1.96 0.09 5.00
CA LEU A 81 1.64 -0.73 6.17
C LEU A 81 0.82 0.09 7.17
N ALA A 82 -0.27 -0.49 7.67
CA ALA A 82 -0.99 0.07 8.81
C ALA A 82 -0.16 -0.06 10.10
N LYS A 83 -0.53 0.70 11.15
CA LYS A 83 0.16 0.63 12.44
C LYS A 83 0.09 -0.80 13.00
N GLY A 84 1.25 -1.42 13.19
CA GLY A 84 1.39 -2.79 13.68
C GLY A 84 1.26 -3.89 12.61
N GLU A 85 0.97 -3.54 11.36
CA GLU A 85 1.05 -4.47 10.23
C GLU A 85 2.52 -4.72 9.88
N GLN A 86 2.84 -5.96 9.54
CA GLN A 86 4.18 -6.36 9.09
C GLN A 86 4.10 -6.83 7.64
N LEU A 87 5.22 -6.67 6.92
CA LEU A 87 5.37 -7.29 5.61
C LEU A 87 5.34 -8.82 5.77
N PRO A 88 4.69 -9.58 4.88
CA PRO A 88 4.70 -11.04 4.98
C PRO A 88 6.12 -11.60 4.95
N ASP A 89 6.46 -12.43 5.94
CA ASP A 89 7.81 -12.97 6.13
C ASP A 89 8.28 -13.88 4.97
N ASP A 90 7.33 -14.42 4.21
CA ASP A 90 7.59 -15.32 3.08
C ASP A 90 7.77 -14.58 1.74
N TRP A 91 7.70 -13.24 1.73
CA TRP A 91 7.98 -12.47 0.52
C TRP A 91 9.49 -12.36 0.29
N PRO A 92 10.01 -12.76 -0.88
CA PRO A 92 11.46 -12.82 -1.16
C PRO A 92 12.04 -11.43 -1.51
N VAL A 93 11.80 -10.44 -0.65
CA VAL A 93 12.14 -9.03 -0.83
C VAL A 93 12.99 -8.53 0.33
N SER A 94 13.66 -7.40 0.13
CA SER A 94 14.57 -6.78 1.07
C SER A 94 13.90 -5.76 2.00
N GLY A 95 12.62 -5.45 1.77
CA GLY A 95 11.83 -4.54 2.60
C GLY A 95 10.82 -3.72 1.78
N THR A 96 10.21 -2.74 2.45
CA THR A 96 9.33 -1.76 1.80
C THR A 96 10.15 -0.56 1.30
N THR A 97 9.47 0.44 0.74
CA THR A 97 10.05 1.75 0.43
C THR A 97 10.21 2.68 1.65
N GLY A 98 9.80 2.27 2.85
CA GLY A 98 10.08 2.98 4.10
C GLY A 98 9.02 3.95 4.62
N TYR A 99 7.74 3.82 4.22
CA TYR A 99 6.68 4.68 4.75
C TYR A 99 6.49 4.52 6.27
N GLU A 100 6.74 3.32 6.80
CA GLU A 100 6.71 3.03 8.22
C GLU A 100 7.78 3.81 9.01
N PHE A 101 8.93 4.08 8.38
CA PHE A 101 9.98 4.90 8.97
C PHE A 101 9.55 6.36 9.06
N ILE A 102 8.99 6.91 7.97
CA ILE A 102 8.50 8.29 7.95
C ILE A 102 7.37 8.49 8.97
N ALA A 103 6.44 7.52 9.06
CA ALA A 103 5.38 7.54 10.05
C ALA A 103 5.93 7.53 11.49
N SER A 104 6.93 6.69 11.76
CA SER A 104 7.57 6.61 13.09
C SER A 104 8.37 7.87 13.43
N LEU A 105 9.03 8.49 12.43
CA LEU A 105 9.76 9.73 12.61
C LEU A 105 8.83 10.89 13.00
N ALA A 106 7.63 10.94 12.42
CA ALA A 106 6.62 11.92 12.82
C ALA A 106 6.20 11.76 14.29
N GLU A 107 6.09 10.53 14.80
CA GLU A 107 5.78 10.29 16.23
C GLU A 107 6.88 10.81 17.18
N VAL A 108 8.14 10.91 16.72
CA VAL A 108 9.24 11.46 17.53
C VAL A 108 9.29 12.99 17.51
N LEU A 109 8.90 13.60 16.40
CA LEU A 109 9.03 15.04 16.20
C LEU A 109 7.80 15.84 16.68
N VAL A 110 6.70 15.16 17.00
CA VAL A 110 5.46 15.77 17.44
C VAL A 110 5.39 15.78 18.97
N ASP A 111 5.05 16.93 19.54
CA ASP A 111 4.76 17.06 20.96
C ASP A 111 3.34 16.55 21.26
N ASP A 112 3.27 15.32 21.77
CA ASP A 112 2.02 14.65 22.13
C ASP A 112 1.20 15.42 23.17
N GLU A 113 1.83 16.24 24.02
CA GLU A 113 1.12 17.02 25.05
C GLU A 113 0.28 18.15 24.43
N GLN A 114 0.60 18.59 23.21
CA GLN A 114 -0.05 19.71 22.53
C GLN A 114 -1.09 19.28 21.48
N ILE A 115 -1.25 17.99 21.22
CA ILE A 115 -2.18 17.48 20.20
C ILE A 115 -3.63 17.89 20.47
N ASP A 116 -4.06 17.92 21.73
CA ASP A 116 -5.43 18.33 22.09
C ASP A 116 -5.66 19.82 21.84
N ASN A 117 -4.64 20.67 22.07
CA ASN A 117 -4.71 22.11 21.78
C ASN A 117 -4.80 22.38 20.27
N LEU A 118 -4.04 21.63 19.46
CA LEU A 118 -4.13 21.68 18.00
C LEU A 118 -5.51 21.24 17.52
N ARG A 119 -6.07 20.16 18.09
CA ARG A 119 -7.42 19.67 17.78
C ARG A 119 -8.47 20.72 18.09
N GLN A 120 -8.44 21.34 19.27
CA GLN A 120 -9.39 22.38 19.66
C GLN A 120 -9.32 23.60 18.74
N SER A 121 -8.10 24.00 18.35
CA SER A 121 -7.90 25.10 17.41
C SER A 121 -8.50 24.78 16.04
N TYR A 122 -8.30 23.54 15.55
CA TYR A 122 -8.89 23.07 14.29
C TYR A 122 -10.42 23.04 14.34
N GLU A 123 -11.02 22.53 15.42
CA GLU A 123 -12.47 22.49 15.61
C GLU A 123 -13.09 23.89 15.70
N THR A 124 -12.37 24.85 16.29
CA THR A 124 -12.78 26.26 16.36
C THR A 124 -12.85 26.87 14.96
N VAL A 125 -11.82 26.63 14.13
CA VAL A 125 -11.79 27.12 12.74
C VAL A 125 -12.86 26.44 11.88
N LYS A 126 -13.07 25.13 12.06
CA LYS A 126 -14.12 24.37 11.35
C LYS A 126 -15.53 24.77 11.82
N GLY A 127 -15.67 25.30 13.04
CA GLY A 127 -16.95 25.65 13.67
C GLY A 127 -17.75 24.44 14.18
N ALA A 128 -17.13 23.26 14.26
CA ALA A 128 -17.77 22.03 14.71
C ALA A 128 -16.74 21.01 15.24
N PRO A 129 -17.12 20.17 16.23
CA PRO A 129 -16.28 19.07 16.68
C PRO A 129 -16.04 18.06 15.56
N VAL A 130 -14.90 17.37 15.58
CA VAL A 130 -14.51 16.43 14.51
C VAL A 130 -14.36 15.02 15.04
N ASP A 131 -15.25 14.13 14.59
CA ASP A 131 -15.05 12.69 14.69
C ASP A 131 -14.26 12.19 13.48
N MET A 132 -12.93 12.12 13.63
CA MET A 132 -12.04 11.64 12.56
C MET A 132 -12.40 10.24 12.04
N ARG A 133 -12.97 9.36 12.87
CA ARG A 133 -13.35 8.01 12.41
C ARG A 133 -14.57 8.07 11.51
N ALA A 134 -15.56 8.89 11.88
CA ALA A 134 -16.75 9.10 11.07
C ALA A 134 -16.38 9.77 9.74
N GLU A 135 -15.51 10.77 9.76
CA GLU A 135 -15.02 11.47 8.55
C GLU A 135 -14.27 10.53 7.60
N LEU A 136 -13.32 9.73 8.11
CA LEU A 136 -12.61 8.73 7.31
C LEU A 136 -13.55 7.68 6.71
N ARG A 137 -14.56 7.25 7.47
CA ARG A 137 -15.57 6.31 6.97
C ARG A 137 -16.43 6.95 5.89
N ALA A 138 -16.86 8.19 6.08
CA ALA A 138 -17.67 8.92 5.10
C ALA A 138 -16.89 9.13 3.80
N ALA A 139 -15.61 9.51 3.89
CA ALA A 139 -14.73 9.65 2.73
C ALA A 139 -14.56 8.34 1.96
N LYS A 140 -14.26 7.21 2.65
CA LYS A 140 -14.17 5.89 2.01
C LYS A 140 -15.47 5.45 1.33
N LEU A 141 -16.62 5.76 1.95
CA LEU A 141 -17.92 5.45 1.37
C LEU A 141 -18.25 6.32 0.16
N LEU A 142 -17.84 7.60 0.18
CA LEU A 142 -17.97 8.49 -0.97
C LEU A 142 -17.16 7.95 -2.13
N ASP A 143 -15.89 7.62 -1.87
CA ASP A 143 -14.94 7.09 -2.84
C ASP A 143 -15.46 5.81 -3.54
N GLY A 144 -15.93 4.84 -2.75
CA GLY A 144 -16.53 3.61 -3.29
C GLY A 144 -17.81 3.84 -4.11
N ARG A 145 -18.55 4.93 -3.84
CA ARG A 145 -19.80 5.27 -4.55
C ARG A 145 -19.57 6.12 -5.79
N SER A 146 -18.58 7.00 -5.81
CA SER A 146 -18.29 7.89 -6.93
C SER A 146 -17.27 7.27 -7.89
N GLN A 147 -16.12 6.85 -7.38
CA GLN A 147 -14.96 6.47 -8.20
C GLN A 147 -15.01 4.99 -8.60
N PHE A 148 -15.35 4.09 -7.67
CA PHE A 148 -15.35 2.63 -7.92
C PHE A 148 -16.74 2.05 -8.25
N ARG A 149 -17.64 2.87 -8.81
CA ARG A 149 -19.04 2.49 -9.03
C ARG A 149 -19.19 1.35 -10.05
N GLY A 150 -18.29 1.27 -11.03
CA GLY A 150 -18.25 0.20 -12.05
C GLY A 150 -17.73 -1.14 -11.51
N GLU A 151 -16.83 -1.13 -10.54
CA GLU A 151 -16.30 -2.33 -9.90
C GLU A 151 -17.29 -2.95 -8.89
N ASN A 152 -18.23 -2.14 -8.37
CA ASN A 152 -19.23 -2.53 -7.37
C ASN A 152 -20.61 -2.91 -7.94
N LEU A 153 -20.72 -3.23 -9.24
CA LEU A 153 -22.00 -3.56 -9.88
C LEU A 153 -22.60 -4.90 -9.38
N PRO A 154 -23.95 -5.08 -9.40
CA PRO A 154 -24.64 -6.22 -8.78
C PRO A 154 -24.40 -7.60 -9.42
N GLY A 155 -23.48 -7.70 -10.38
CA GLY A 155 -23.01 -8.95 -10.99
C GLY A 155 -21.57 -9.33 -10.62
N CYS A 156 -20.82 -8.45 -9.94
CA CYS A 156 -19.51 -8.73 -9.36
C CYS A 156 -19.67 -9.24 -7.92
N SER A 157 -20.31 -10.39 -7.73
CA SER A 157 -20.65 -10.92 -6.40
C SER A 157 -19.47 -11.55 -5.61
N LEU A 158 -18.23 -11.39 -6.06
CA LEU A 158 -17.06 -12.01 -5.39
C LEU A 158 -16.38 -11.13 -4.33
N LEU A 159 -16.67 -9.84 -4.27
CA LEU A 159 -16.08 -8.94 -3.27
C LEU A 159 -17.18 -8.16 -2.54
N ARG A 160 -17.90 -8.86 -1.66
CA ARG A 160 -18.43 -8.20 -0.48
C ARG A 160 -17.24 -7.91 0.43
N CYS A 161 -16.47 -6.88 0.10
CA CYS A 161 -15.38 -6.35 0.92
C CYS A 161 -16.00 -5.91 2.25
N ARG A 162 -16.07 -6.86 3.18
CA ARG A 162 -16.21 -6.59 4.60
C ARG A 162 -14.87 -5.99 4.98
N LEU A 163 -14.72 -4.67 4.79
CA LEU A 163 -13.56 -3.93 5.27
C LEU A 163 -13.37 -4.34 6.73
N PRO A 164 -12.30 -5.08 7.07
CA PRO A 164 -12.12 -5.55 8.42
C PRO A 164 -11.97 -4.32 9.32
N GLU A 165 -12.65 -4.36 10.46
CA GLU A 165 -12.68 -3.28 11.45
C GLU A 165 -11.27 -2.97 12.02
N SER A 166 -10.28 -3.81 11.71
CA SER A 166 -8.85 -3.59 11.95
C SER A 166 -8.29 -2.35 11.24
N TYR A 167 -8.90 -1.87 10.15
CA TYR A 167 -8.54 -0.60 9.51
C TYR A 167 -8.97 0.64 10.33
N ILE A 168 -9.68 0.48 11.46
CA ILE A 168 -10.20 1.55 12.33
C ILE A 168 -9.73 1.36 13.80
N SER A 169 -8.58 0.71 14.03
CA SER A 169 -8.02 0.57 15.37
C SER A 169 -7.07 1.73 15.74
N HIS A 170 -7.63 2.87 16.13
CA HIS A 170 -6.96 3.82 17.02
C HIS A 170 -7.51 3.67 18.44
N ARG A 171 -7.05 2.69 19.21
CA ARG A 171 -7.23 2.72 20.68
C ARG A 171 -5.95 2.33 21.41
N ARG A 172 -5.58 3.23 22.33
CA ARG A 172 -4.55 3.21 23.38
C ARG A 172 -3.12 3.57 22.94
N ILE A 173 -2.90 4.86 22.67
CA ILE A 173 -1.68 5.54 23.15
C ILE A 173 -1.93 5.83 24.62
N ALA A 174 -1.61 4.88 25.48
CA ALA A 174 -1.60 5.06 26.93
C ALA A 174 -0.75 3.94 27.55
N SER A 175 0.54 3.91 27.25
CA SER A 175 1.60 3.35 28.11
C SER A 175 2.95 3.25 27.39
N PHE A 176 3.58 4.38 27.06
CA PHE A 176 5.04 4.38 26.82
C PHE A 176 5.74 5.64 27.37
N GLY A 177 5.13 6.30 28.36
CA GLY A 177 5.68 7.50 29.02
C GLY A 177 6.32 7.23 30.39
N ARG A 178 6.95 6.06 30.61
CA ARG A 178 7.74 5.79 31.83
C ARG A 178 8.87 4.79 31.53
N ARG A 179 9.94 5.22 30.85
CA ARG A 179 11.30 4.65 30.97
C ARG A 179 12.37 5.42 30.20
N CYS A 180 12.46 6.73 30.40
CA CYS A 180 13.66 7.50 30.07
C CYS A 180 13.96 8.48 31.21
N ALA A 181 14.25 7.92 32.38
CA ALA A 181 15.01 8.60 33.42
C ALA A 181 16.09 7.59 33.82
N ASN A 182 17.35 7.97 33.63
CA ASN A 182 18.57 7.18 33.76
C ASN A 182 18.94 6.34 32.53
N TYR A 183 19.47 7.01 31.50
CA TYR A 183 20.83 6.80 30.99
C TYR A 183 21.30 8.08 30.29
#